data_AF-A0A9P1DHK7-F1
#
_entry.id   AF-A0A9P1DHK7-F1
#
_cell.length_a   1.000
_cell.length_b   1.000
_cell.length_c   1.000
_cell.angle_alpha   90.00
_cell.angle_beta   90.00
_cell.angle_gamma   90.00
#
_symmetry.space_group_name_H-M   'P 1'
#
loop_
_entity.id
_entity.type
_entity.pdbx_description
1 polymer ?
#
loop_
_entity_poly.entity_id
_entity_poly.type
_entity_poly.pdbx_seq_one_letter_code
_entity_poly.pdbx_strand_id
1 'polypeptide(L)'
;MAVVVAPNGRGADVDQPRLPPPVPRDDWKSVRHGKVQWTKEQVAALAQSMLDNIPGRAKSLIVSHNSMAGSHMLVLTDPDGPTRPTFKDIAVNFVWLKPFVEAFPDRVPSGFLICDVVLMLNEFLMDKLLLPDDPNTPLTREDQVEMAKEETTRMKKLLGALRYLWRNGPGSHDQRVADLKAILVPSPSSIARKAAAEKAKEEAGSDDETSAPDGSGEEDEPDSQSESEEVGSPRSADSKGSSVVFSCDESTYVPGEDGAMAMEHEQDLSSCSDISPEDKDMDSDSDTLELPGKDPISVQIRKRRRMKSMDDDKVKARGAKKGAAKAASKKKPSKGKKKASFRRGGKKQPKVANGLGCPEEYRGYDLKELPMSARPQPNRKHRGLHSYTVSTAVRDAKSNEVCEVLVDVLLQKKAYYIKKCPPSGKTGNVSWNKIGNAKHAWAVAMDRARCGNVL
;
A
#
# COMPACT_ATOMS: atom_id res chain seq x y z
N MET A 1 43.00 46.18 -17.87
CA MET A 1 43.00 45.76 -16.45
C MET A 1 42.67 44.28 -16.42
N ALA A 2 43.65 43.43 -16.12
CA ALA A 2 43.47 41.98 -16.04
C ALA A 2 43.08 41.64 -14.59
N VAL A 3 41.93 40.99 -14.41
CA VAL A 3 41.45 40.51 -13.10
C VAL A 3 42.06 39.13 -12.88
N VAL A 4 42.98 39.05 -11.92
CA VAL A 4 43.59 37.81 -11.44
C VAL A 4 42.57 37.10 -10.56
N VAL A 5 42.08 35.95 -11.00
CA VAL A 5 41.22 35.06 -10.21
C VAL A 5 42.12 34.21 -9.31
N ALA A 6 42.01 34.40 -8.01
CA ALA A 6 42.71 33.60 -7.01
C ALA A 6 42.09 32.18 -6.91
N PRO A 7 42.90 31.13 -6.70
CA PRO A 7 42.40 29.77 -6.54
C PRO A 7 41.69 29.60 -5.19
N ASN A 8 40.44 29.13 -5.24
CA ASN A 8 39.65 28.75 -4.08
C ASN A 8 40.44 27.78 -3.18
N GLY A 9 40.63 28.21 -1.93
CA GLY A 9 41.24 27.40 -0.88
C GLY A 9 40.46 26.10 -0.68
N ARG A 10 41.20 24.99 -0.68
CA ARG A 10 40.70 23.69 -0.24
C ARG A 10 40.26 23.83 1.21
N GLY A 11 38.95 23.76 1.44
CA GLY A 11 38.40 23.64 2.78
C GLY A 11 39.05 22.44 3.47
N ALA A 12 39.53 22.64 4.69
CA ALA A 12 40.02 21.58 5.54
C ALA A 12 38.96 20.48 5.61
N ASP A 13 39.32 19.28 5.16
CA ASP A 13 38.61 18.05 5.49
C ASP A 13 38.51 18.00 7.01
N VAL A 14 37.35 18.39 7.54
CA VAL A 14 36.99 18.13 8.92
C VAL A 14 36.93 16.62 9.01
N ASP A 15 37.97 16.05 9.63
CA ASP A 15 38.19 14.64 9.87
C ASP A 15 36.95 14.08 10.60
N GLN A 16 35.93 13.68 9.82
CA GLN A 16 34.74 13.07 10.38
C GLN A 16 35.21 11.79 11.05
N PRO A 17 34.92 11.60 12.36
CA PRO A 17 35.32 10.40 13.05
C PRO A 17 34.77 9.21 12.27
N ARG A 18 35.68 8.46 11.63
CA ARG A 18 35.32 7.21 10.95
C ARG A 18 34.68 6.33 12.00
N LEU A 19 33.39 6.08 11.84
CA LEU A 19 32.66 5.21 12.74
C LEU A 19 33.42 3.88 12.81
N PRO A 20 33.68 3.35 14.02
CA PRO A 20 34.32 2.05 14.14
C PRO A 20 33.50 1.01 13.38
N PRO A 21 34.16 0.09 12.63
CA PRO A 21 33.43 -0.93 11.91
C PRO A 21 32.56 -1.72 12.90
N PRO A 22 31.26 -1.93 12.61
CA PRO A 22 30.39 -2.67 13.51
C PRO A 22 30.96 -4.06 13.77
N VAL A 23 31.06 -4.45 15.04
CA VAL A 23 31.52 -5.78 15.44
C VAL A 23 30.53 -6.79 14.87
N PRO A 24 30.93 -7.67 13.93
CA PRO A 24 29.98 -8.56 13.27
C PRO A 24 29.33 -9.49 14.30
N ARG A 25 28.01 -9.42 14.44
CA ARG A 25 27.30 -10.48 15.15
C ARG A 25 27.32 -11.74 14.27
N ASP A 26 28.06 -12.76 14.71
CA ASP A 26 28.23 -14.03 14.00
C ASP A 26 26.97 -14.91 13.97
N ASP A 27 25.90 -14.50 14.65
CA ASP A 27 24.63 -15.23 14.77
C ASP A 27 23.59 -14.84 13.70
N TRP A 28 23.97 -14.14 12.63
CA TRP A 28 23.01 -13.72 11.60
C TRP A 28 22.24 -14.92 11.03
N LYS A 29 20.93 -14.92 11.32
CA LYS A 29 19.96 -15.83 10.74
C LYS A 29 18.93 -14.97 10.03
N SER A 30 18.79 -15.16 8.71
CA SER A 30 17.71 -14.52 7.94
C SER A 30 16.36 -14.78 8.62
N VAL A 31 15.44 -13.81 8.51
CA VAL A 31 14.08 -13.89 9.08
C VAL A 31 13.27 -15.08 8.54
N ARG A 32 13.76 -15.80 7.52
CA ARG A 32 13.10 -16.98 6.94
C ARG A 32 13.85 -18.28 7.23
N HIS A 33 13.16 -19.25 7.83
CA HIS A 33 13.65 -20.64 7.92
C HIS A 33 13.54 -21.34 6.54
N GLY A 34 14.66 -21.72 5.91
CA GLY A 34 14.70 -22.53 4.68
C GLY A 34 15.88 -22.25 3.74
N LYS A 35 15.82 -22.73 2.49
CA LYS A 35 16.77 -22.36 1.41
C LYS A 35 16.56 -20.89 1.03
N VAL A 36 17.16 -19.99 1.80
CA VAL A 36 17.26 -18.57 1.49
C VAL A 36 18.16 -18.41 0.27
N GLN A 37 17.74 -17.61 -0.70
CA GLN A 37 18.53 -17.39 -1.93
C GLN A 37 19.54 -16.25 -1.81
N TRP A 38 19.51 -15.50 -0.71
CA TRP A 38 20.41 -14.37 -0.47
C TRP A 38 21.41 -14.64 0.65
N THR A 39 22.62 -14.10 0.50
CA THR A 39 23.70 -14.18 1.49
C THR A 39 23.70 -12.96 2.43
N LYS A 40 24.34 -13.07 3.60
CA LYS A 40 24.54 -11.93 4.52
C LYS A 40 25.26 -10.77 3.81
N GLU A 41 26.24 -11.10 2.97
CA GLU A 41 27.00 -10.14 2.16
C GLU A 41 26.11 -9.36 1.20
N GLN A 42 25.16 -10.03 0.53
CA GLN A 42 24.20 -9.34 -0.36
C GLN A 42 23.30 -8.39 0.43
N VAL A 43 22.86 -8.79 1.62
CA VAL A 43 22.06 -7.93 2.51
C VAL A 43 22.88 -6.73 2.97
N ALA A 44 24.13 -6.94 3.40
CA ALA A 44 25.05 -5.89 3.82
C ALA A 44 25.39 -4.93 2.68
N ALA A 45 25.64 -5.42 1.47
CA ALA A 45 25.91 -4.60 0.30
C ALA A 45 24.70 -3.71 -0.07
N LEU A 46 23.48 -4.25 0.01
CA LEU A 46 22.26 -3.47 -0.21
C LEU A 46 22.03 -2.43 0.89
N ALA A 47 22.25 -2.79 2.15
CA ALA A 47 22.16 -1.86 3.28
C ALA A 47 23.20 -0.75 3.18
N GLN A 48 24.43 -1.07 2.75
CA GLN A 48 25.49 -0.10 2.51
C GLN A 48 25.11 0.84 1.36
N SER A 49 24.58 0.31 0.25
CA SER A 49 24.09 1.13 -0.85
C SER A 49 22.94 2.07 -0.41
N MET A 50 22.04 1.60 0.47
CA MET A 50 21.04 2.48 1.10
C MET A 50 21.69 3.58 1.93
N LEU A 51 22.64 3.21 2.80
CA LEU A 51 23.38 4.16 3.62
C LEU A 51 24.06 5.21 2.73
N ASP A 52 24.75 4.83 1.66
CA ASP A 52 25.46 5.75 0.75
C ASP A 52 24.52 6.75 0.05
N ASN A 53 23.26 6.38 -0.20
CA ASN A 53 22.27 7.28 -0.78
C ASN A 53 21.66 8.27 0.23
N ILE A 54 21.81 8.04 1.55
CA ILE A 54 21.32 9.00 2.57
C ILE A 54 22.21 10.25 2.56
N PRO A 55 21.64 11.47 2.47
CA PRO A 55 22.42 12.70 2.58
C PRO A 55 23.22 12.76 3.90
N GLY A 56 24.48 13.20 3.86
CA GLY A 56 25.35 13.23 5.03
C GLY A 56 24.74 13.94 6.25
N ARG A 57 24.06 15.07 6.04
CA ARG A 57 23.34 15.79 7.11
C ARG A 57 22.24 14.94 7.75
N ALA A 58 21.52 14.15 6.97
CA ALA A 58 20.49 13.26 7.50
C ALA A 58 21.10 12.09 8.29
N LYS A 59 22.23 11.52 7.82
CA LYS A 59 22.98 10.52 8.60
C LYS A 59 23.38 11.06 9.97
N SER A 60 23.97 12.25 10.00
CA SER A 60 24.39 12.90 11.25
C SER A 60 23.20 13.10 12.19
N LEU A 61 22.06 13.59 11.70
CA LEU A 61 20.85 13.80 12.50
C LEU A 61 20.30 12.50 13.10
N ILE A 62 20.27 11.41 12.31
CA ILE A 62 19.81 10.10 12.78
C ILE A 62 20.71 9.59 13.91
N VAL A 63 22.03 9.71 13.75
CA VAL A 63 23.01 9.22 14.73
C VAL A 63 23.07 10.10 15.99
N SER A 64 22.95 11.43 15.86
CA SER A 64 23.22 12.35 16.98
C SER A 64 22.06 12.58 17.93
N HIS A 65 20.80 12.55 17.45
CA HIS A 65 19.67 13.10 18.22
C HIS A 65 18.65 12.08 18.73
N ASN A 66 18.85 10.77 18.50
CA ASN A 66 17.75 9.78 18.62
C ASN A 66 16.47 10.27 17.91
N SER A 67 16.61 11.09 16.86
CA SER A 67 15.50 11.91 16.35
C SER A 67 14.42 11.11 15.62
N MET A 68 14.67 9.80 15.42
CA MET A 68 13.77 8.89 14.74
C MET A 68 12.81 8.18 15.71
N ALA A 69 12.86 8.47 17.01
CA ALA A 69 11.88 7.94 17.97
C ALA A 69 10.45 8.26 17.52
N GLY A 70 9.65 7.22 17.37
CA GLY A 70 8.27 7.27 16.86
C GLY A 70 8.08 7.81 15.45
N SER A 71 9.15 7.90 14.67
CA SER A 71 9.08 8.31 13.26
C SER A 71 9.26 7.11 12.34
N HIS A 72 8.41 7.02 11.32
CA HIS A 72 8.56 6.02 10.28
C HIS A 72 9.74 6.37 9.35
N MET A 73 10.49 5.35 8.94
CA MET A 73 11.56 5.51 7.95
C MET A 73 10.98 5.98 6.61
N LEU A 74 9.83 5.44 6.22
CA LEU A 74 9.13 5.79 5.00
C LEU A 74 7.95 6.72 5.25
N VAL A 75 7.98 7.88 4.59
CA VAL A 75 6.90 8.88 4.68
C VAL A 75 5.85 8.58 3.62
N LEU A 76 4.67 8.17 4.05
CA LEU A 76 3.49 7.99 3.20
C LEU A 76 2.43 9.04 3.57
N THR A 77 1.80 9.65 2.57
CA THR A 77 0.70 10.62 2.78
C THR A 77 -0.49 9.98 3.52
N ASP A 78 -0.68 8.67 3.34
CA ASP A 78 -1.75 7.89 3.96
C ASP A 78 -1.21 6.50 4.33
N PRO A 79 -0.54 6.35 5.50
CA PRO A 79 0.17 5.12 5.86
C PRO A 79 -0.79 3.92 6.05
N ASP A 80 -1.97 4.19 6.63
CA ASP A 80 -3.00 3.19 6.95
C ASP A 80 -4.09 3.09 5.88
N GLY A 81 -4.01 3.96 4.88
CA GLY A 81 -5.00 4.05 3.82
C GLY A 81 -5.10 2.81 2.94
N PRO A 82 -6.31 2.52 2.42
CA PRO A 82 -6.46 1.63 1.27
C PRO A 82 -5.94 2.28 -0.03
N THR A 83 -5.50 3.53 0.06
CA THR A 83 -5.10 4.37 -1.06
C THR A 83 -3.78 3.86 -1.62
N ARG A 84 -3.70 3.93 -2.95
CA ARG A 84 -2.52 3.51 -3.68
C ARG A 84 -1.46 4.62 -3.52
N PRO A 85 -0.19 4.29 -3.23
CA PRO A 85 0.85 5.31 -3.10
C PRO A 85 0.88 6.23 -4.32
N THR A 86 0.97 7.53 -4.05
CA THR A 86 1.02 8.59 -5.04
C THR A 86 2.43 8.75 -5.61
N PHE A 87 2.58 9.53 -6.68
CA PHE A 87 3.90 9.85 -7.21
C PHE A 87 4.75 10.65 -6.21
N LYS A 88 4.11 11.49 -5.39
CA LYS A 88 4.79 12.28 -4.33
C LYS A 88 5.41 11.36 -3.28
N ASP A 89 4.68 10.32 -2.87
CA ASP A 89 5.20 9.33 -1.92
C ASP A 89 6.44 8.62 -2.48
N ILE A 90 6.45 8.26 -3.77
CA ILE A 90 7.62 7.64 -4.40
C ILE A 90 8.81 8.61 -4.43
N ALA A 91 8.55 9.88 -4.77
CA ALA A 91 9.60 10.88 -4.89
C ALA A 91 10.25 11.24 -3.54
N VAL A 92 9.46 11.37 -2.47
CA VAL A 92 9.95 11.63 -1.11
C VAL A 92 10.80 10.46 -0.61
N ASN A 93 10.45 9.23 -0.97
CA ASN A 93 11.18 8.03 -0.54
C ASN A 93 12.25 7.57 -1.56
N PHE A 94 12.66 8.43 -2.49
CA PHE A 94 13.61 8.09 -3.56
C PHE A 94 14.89 7.43 -3.03
N VAL A 95 15.49 8.01 -1.99
CA VAL A 95 16.73 7.54 -1.36
C VAL A 95 16.64 6.09 -0.90
N TRP A 96 15.48 5.69 -0.40
CA TRP A 96 15.23 4.33 0.10
C TRP A 96 14.90 3.32 -1.01
N LEU A 97 14.31 3.79 -2.10
CA LEU A 97 13.85 2.92 -3.19
C LEU A 97 14.95 2.64 -4.21
N LYS A 98 15.84 3.60 -4.48
CA LYS A 98 16.84 3.52 -5.54
C LYS A 98 17.74 2.26 -5.45
N PRO A 99 18.34 1.90 -4.29
CA PRO A 99 19.18 0.71 -4.19
C PRO A 99 18.46 -0.59 -4.58
N PHE A 100 17.18 -0.72 -4.22
CA PHE A 100 16.38 -1.89 -4.60
C PHE A 100 16.04 -1.92 -6.09
N VAL A 101 15.82 -0.76 -6.71
CA VAL A 101 15.53 -0.67 -8.14
C VAL A 101 16.77 -0.98 -8.97
N GLU A 102 17.94 -0.52 -8.54
CA GLU A 102 19.24 -0.84 -9.17
C GLU A 102 19.59 -2.32 -9.04
N ALA A 103 19.39 -2.91 -7.86
CA ALA A 103 19.69 -4.33 -7.65
C ALA A 103 18.65 -5.28 -8.28
N PHE A 104 17.40 -4.83 -8.41
CA PHE A 104 16.29 -5.64 -8.92
C PHE A 104 15.47 -4.89 -9.99
N PRO A 105 16.08 -4.58 -11.15
CA PRO A 105 15.44 -3.76 -12.18
C PRO A 105 14.25 -4.48 -12.83
N ASP A 106 14.18 -5.81 -12.76
CA ASP A 106 13.18 -6.66 -13.42
C ASP A 106 12.02 -7.14 -12.52
N ARG A 107 12.22 -7.19 -11.19
CA ARG A 107 11.23 -7.64 -10.20
C ARG A 107 11.12 -6.76 -8.95
N VAL A 108 10.15 -7.05 -8.08
CA VAL A 108 10.11 -6.48 -6.72
C VAL A 108 10.78 -7.49 -5.78
N PRO A 109 11.76 -7.09 -4.95
CA PRO A 109 12.39 -7.98 -3.99
C PRO A 109 11.38 -8.57 -3.01
N SER A 110 11.74 -9.70 -2.41
CA SER A 110 10.89 -10.35 -1.40
C SER A 110 10.80 -9.48 -0.15
N GLY A 111 9.66 -9.51 0.56
CA GLY A 111 9.52 -8.77 1.81
C GLY A 111 10.54 -9.20 2.87
N PHE A 112 10.89 -10.49 2.92
CA PHE A 112 11.90 -10.99 3.85
C PHE A 112 13.28 -10.39 3.58
N LEU A 113 13.68 -10.28 2.31
CA LEU A 113 14.95 -9.64 1.95
C LEU A 113 14.94 -8.15 2.33
N ILE A 114 13.87 -7.42 2.03
CA ILE A 114 13.74 -6.00 2.41
C ILE A 114 13.85 -5.85 3.94
N CYS A 115 13.17 -6.71 4.70
CA CYS A 115 13.21 -6.74 6.16
C CYS A 115 14.63 -6.97 6.69
N ASP A 116 15.34 -7.97 6.16
CA ASP A 116 16.74 -8.25 6.52
C ASP A 116 17.65 -7.04 6.21
N VAL A 117 17.44 -6.34 5.09
CA VAL A 117 18.20 -5.13 4.71
C VAL A 117 17.92 -3.97 5.65
N VAL A 118 16.64 -3.75 6.02
CA VAL A 118 16.27 -2.68 6.97
C VAL A 118 16.88 -2.91 8.35
N LEU A 119 16.91 -4.16 8.83
CA LEU A 119 17.56 -4.52 10.10
C LEU A 119 19.08 -4.30 10.03
N MET A 120 19.73 -4.69 8.93
CA MET A 120 21.17 -4.45 8.72
C MET A 120 21.49 -2.96 8.64
N LEU A 121 20.63 -2.16 7.99
CA LEU A 121 20.77 -0.72 7.93
C LEU A 121 20.60 -0.07 9.32
N ASN A 122 19.69 -0.59 10.15
CA ASN A 122 19.53 -0.15 11.54
C ASN A 122 20.82 -0.39 12.34
N GLU A 123 21.45 -1.57 12.16
CA GLU A 123 22.74 -1.89 12.79
C GLU A 123 23.86 -0.93 12.33
N PHE A 124 23.92 -0.61 11.03
CA PHE A 124 24.87 0.40 10.50
C PHE A 124 24.63 1.81 11.05
N LEU A 125 23.41 2.12 11.48
CA LEU A 125 23.02 3.37 12.10
C LEU A 125 22.95 3.27 13.64
N MET A 126 23.71 2.35 14.23
CA MET A 126 23.84 2.18 15.69
C MET A 126 22.51 1.97 16.41
N ASP A 127 21.60 1.21 15.79
CA ASP A 127 20.25 0.94 16.28
C ASP A 127 19.40 2.19 16.50
N LYS A 128 19.68 3.29 15.80
CA LYS A 128 18.96 4.58 15.89
C LYS A 128 17.89 4.79 14.83
N LEU A 129 17.68 3.84 13.91
CA LEU A 129 16.71 3.97 12.84
C LEU A 129 15.31 3.47 13.26
N LEU A 130 15.24 2.35 13.98
CA LEU A 130 14.01 1.69 14.42
C LEU A 130 13.78 1.89 15.91
N LEU A 131 13.38 3.10 16.30
CA LEU A 131 13.17 3.48 17.70
C LEU A 131 11.67 3.47 18.05
N PRO A 132 11.29 3.00 19.26
CA PRO A 132 9.89 3.03 19.69
C PRO A 132 9.41 4.47 19.92
N ASP A 133 8.08 4.65 19.98
CA ASP A 133 7.47 5.96 20.24
C ASP A 133 7.87 6.53 21.61
N ASP A 134 7.94 5.68 22.64
CA ASP A 134 8.33 6.07 23.99
C ASP A 134 9.82 5.76 24.21
N PRO A 135 10.67 6.78 24.42
CA PRO A 135 12.10 6.58 24.64
C PRO A 135 12.44 5.78 25.90
N ASN A 136 11.49 5.65 26.84
CA ASN A 136 11.70 4.87 28.07
C ASN A 136 11.36 3.39 27.91
N THR A 137 10.77 2.98 26.78
CA THR A 137 10.44 1.58 26.54
C THR A 137 11.71 0.80 26.19
N PRO A 138 12.08 -0.25 26.95
CA PRO A 138 13.23 -1.07 26.59
C PRO A 138 12.97 -1.76 25.26
N LEU A 139 13.82 -1.48 24.28
CA LEU A 139 13.65 -1.98 22.92
C LEU A 139 14.15 -3.42 22.81
N THR A 140 13.23 -4.37 22.60
CA THR A 140 13.61 -5.78 22.36
C THR A 140 13.93 -6.03 20.89
N ARG A 141 14.64 -7.14 20.59
CA ARG A 141 14.95 -7.54 19.22
C ARG A 141 13.66 -7.88 18.45
N GLU A 142 12.68 -8.45 19.13
CA GLU A 142 11.37 -8.77 18.58
C GLU A 142 10.64 -7.52 18.11
N ASP A 143 10.68 -6.43 18.90
CA ASP A 143 10.06 -5.15 18.56
C ASP A 143 10.74 -4.51 17.33
N GLN A 144 12.07 -4.54 17.25
CA GLN A 144 12.81 -4.08 16.07
C GLN A 144 12.41 -4.85 14.80
N VAL A 145 12.26 -6.17 14.92
CA VAL A 145 11.81 -7.02 13.81
C VAL A 145 10.37 -6.69 13.42
N GLU A 146 9.49 -6.37 14.37
CA GLU A 146 8.12 -5.93 14.09
C GLU A 146 8.10 -4.60 13.34
N MET A 147 8.82 -3.58 13.82
CA MET A 147 8.97 -2.29 13.14
C MET A 147 9.55 -2.45 11.73
N ALA A 148 10.58 -3.28 11.56
CA ALA A 148 11.18 -3.55 10.25
C ALA A 148 10.18 -4.22 9.28
N LYS A 149 9.25 -5.06 9.77
CA LYS A 149 8.18 -5.66 8.95
C LYS A 149 7.16 -4.62 8.48
N GLU A 150 6.85 -3.63 9.32
CA GLU A 150 5.98 -2.53 8.91
C GLU A 150 6.61 -1.70 7.80
N GLU A 151 7.86 -1.28 7.98
CA GLU A 151 8.62 -0.52 6.97
C GLU A 151 8.77 -1.33 5.68
N THR A 152 9.02 -2.63 5.78
CA THR A 152 9.03 -3.55 4.63
C THR A 152 7.71 -3.52 3.85
N THR A 153 6.58 -3.48 4.55
CA THR A 153 5.25 -3.44 3.92
C THR A 153 5.04 -2.12 3.18
N ARG A 154 5.45 -0.99 3.79
CA ARG A 154 5.43 0.35 3.16
C ARG A 154 6.33 0.37 1.92
N MET A 155 7.57 -0.11 2.03
CA MET A 155 8.55 -0.17 0.94
C MET A 155 8.03 -0.99 -0.25
N LYS A 156 7.45 -2.16 0.03
CA LYS A 156 6.91 -3.05 -1.00
C LYS A 156 5.71 -2.43 -1.73
N LYS A 157 4.85 -1.70 -1.02
CA LYS A 157 3.75 -0.94 -1.63
C LYS A 157 4.30 0.11 -2.61
N LEU A 158 5.33 0.86 -2.21
CA LEU A 158 5.98 1.88 -3.06
C LEU A 158 6.63 1.28 -4.31
N LEU A 159 7.43 0.22 -4.17
CA LEU A 159 8.06 -0.47 -5.31
C LEU A 159 7.02 -1.04 -6.29
N GLY A 160 5.91 -1.60 -5.76
CA GLY A 160 4.79 -2.06 -6.56
C GLY A 160 4.07 -0.93 -7.30
N ALA A 161 3.87 0.21 -6.64
CA ALA A 161 3.26 1.40 -7.22
C ALA A 161 4.13 1.99 -8.33
N LEU A 162 5.45 2.09 -8.11
CA LEU A 162 6.43 2.53 -9.09
C LEU A 162 6.40 1.65 -10.34
N ARG A 163 6.45 0.31 -10.20
CA ARG A 163 6.34 -0.61 -11.34
C ARG A 163 5.01 -0.53 -12.09
N TYR A 164 3.92 -0.21 -11.40
CA TYR A 164 2.67 0.07 -12.09
C TYR A 164 2.78 1.35 -12.89
N LEU A 165 3.33 2.44 -12.32
CA LEU A 165 3.46 3.72 -13.03
C LEU A 165 4.33 3.58 -14.27
N TRP A 166 5.45 2.86 -14.15
CA TRP A 166 6.33 2.55 -15.28
C TRP A 166 5.61 1.83 -16.42
N ARG A 167 4.71 0.87 -16.12
CA ARG A 167 3.91 0.16 -17.15
C ARG A 167 2.83 1.00 -17.81
N ASN A 168 2.32 2.03 -17.15
CA ASN A 168 1.15 2.79 -17.62
C ASN A 168 1.53 4.16 -18.23
N GLY A 169 2.80 4.57 -18.18
CA GLY A 169 3.22 5.82 -18.78
C GLY A 169 4.74 5.99 -18.79
N PRO A 170 5.33 6.35 -19.95
CA PRO A 170 6.78 6.51 -20.07
C PRO A 170 7.30 7.75 -19.32
N GLY A 171 6.49 8.82 -19.21
CA GLY A 171 6.89 10.06 -18.55
C GLY A 171 6.57 10.11 -17.06
N SER A 172 7.35 10.90 -16.32
CA SER A 172 7.08 11.38 -14.96
C SER A 172 7.47 12.85 -14.89
N HIS A 173 6.67 13.69 -14.25
CA HIS A 173 7.01 15.10 -14.07
C HIS A 173 8.08 15.34 -13.00
N ASP A 174 8.19 14.45 -12.01
CA ASP A 174 9.24 14.52 -10.98
C ASP A 174 10.49 13.76 -11.47
N GLN A 175 11.63 14.46 -11.49
CA GLN A 175 12.91 13.94 -11.99
C GLN A 175 13.33 12.66 -11.25
N ARG A 176 13.14 12.59 -9.93
CA ARG A 176 13.52 11.41 -9.14
C ARG A 176 12.73 10.18 -9.55
N VAL A 177 11.45 10.35 -9.85
CA VAL A 177 10.59 9.26 -10.32
C VAL A 177 10.95 8.89 -11.77
N ALA A 178 11.36 9.85 -12.59
CA ALA A 178 11.88 9.58 -13.93
C ALA A 178 13.19 8.76 -13.87
N ASP A 179 14.12 9.12 -13.00
CA ASP A 179 15.38 8.41 -12.79
C ASP A 179 15.12 6.96 -12.35
N LEU A 180 14.22 6.74 -11.39
CA LEU A 180 13.83 5.38 -10.99
C LEU A 180 13.19 4.59 -12.13
N LYS A 181 12.39 5.24 -12.99
CA LYS A 181 11.78 4.58 -14.15
C LYS A 181 12.81 4.20 -15.21
N ALA A 182 13.87 5.00 -15.38
CA ALA A 182 14.92 4.74 -16.36
C ALA A 182 15.71 3.45 -16.06
N ILE A 183 15.81 3.08 -14.79
CA ILE A 183 16.52 1.86 -14.34
C ILE A 183 15.65 0.59 -14.52
N LEU A 184 14.32 0.73 -14.51
CA LEU A 184 13.41 -0.41 -14.55
C LEU A 184 13.38 -1.10 -15.91
N VAL A 185 13.44 -2.43 -15.88
CA VAL A 185 13.33 -3.29 -17.07
C VAL A 185 12.12 -4.23 -17.01
N PRO A 186 11.60 -4.69 -18.16
CA PRO A 186 10.55 -5.71 -18.18
C PRO A 186 11.04 -7.02 -17.56
N SER A 187 10.16 -7.72 -16.83
CA SER A 187 10.49 -9.03 -16.28
C SER A 187 10.81 -10.05 -17.39
N PRO A 188 11.86 -10.88 -17.26
CA PRO A 188 12.20 -11.93 -18.25
C PRO A 188 11.01 -12.83 -18.60
N SER A 189 10.19 -13.22 -17.61
CA SER A 189 8.99 -14.03 -17.83
C SER A 189 7.90 -13.29 -18.61
N SER A 190 7.88 -11.96 -18.57
CA SER A 190 7.00 -11.14 -19.41
C SER A 190 7.50 -11.10 -20.85
N ILE A 191 8.82 -10.93 -21.03
CA ILE A 191 9.46 -10.92 -22.36
C ILE A 191 9.28 -12.29 -23.02
N ALA A 192 9.57 -13.39 -22.32
CA ALA A 192 9.40 -14.74 -22.82
C ALA A 192 7.94 -15.04 -23.23
N ARG A 193 6.96 -14.57 -22.46
CA ARG A 193 5.54 -14.71 -22.82
C ARG A 193 5.15 -13.88 -24.04
N LYS A 194 5.70 -12.68 -24.18
CA LYS A 194 5.47 -11.83 -25.35
C LYS A 194 6.09 -12.46 -26.61
N ALA A 195 7.33 -12.90 -26.52
CA ALA A 195 8.04 -13.60 -27.60
C ALA A 195 7.32 -14.90 -28.00
N ALA A 196 6.85 -15.70 -27.03
CA ALA A 196 6.07 -16.90 -27.31
C ALA A 196 4.72 -16.57 -27.98
N ALA A 197 4.09 -15.45 -27.63
CA ALA A 197 2.86 -15.00 -28.25
C ALA A 197 3.06 -14.43 -29.66
N GLU A 198 4.18 -13.79 -29.95
CA GLU A 198 4.56 -13.32 -31.30
C GLU A 198 4.89 -14.51 -32.21
N LYS A 199 5.71 -15.45 -31.74
CA LYS A 199 6.01 -16.70 -32.47
C LYS A 199 4.73 -17.49 -32.81
N ALA A 200 3.78 -17.57 -31.86
CA ALA A 200 2.50 -18.24 -32.10
C ALA A 200 1.58 -17.50 -33.10
N LYS A 201 1.79 -16.21 -33.35
CA LYS A 201 1.06 -15.46 -34.39
C LYS A 201 1.68 -15.65 -35.76
N GLU A 202 3.01 -15.71 -35.85
CA GLU A 202 3.73 -15.99 -37.09
C GLU A 202 3.40 -17.40 -37.60
N GLU A 203 3.40 -18.41 -36.73
CA GLU A 203 3.01 -19.79 -37.09
C GLU A 203 1.53 -19.92 -37.48
N ALA A 204 0.66 -19.01 -37.04
CA ALA A 204 -0.78 -19.05 -37.37
C ALA A 204 -1.16 -18.25 -38.62
N GLY A 205 -0.24 -17.46 -39.18
CA GLY A 205 -0.50 -16.53 -40.29
C GLY A 205 -0.01 -17.00 -41.66
N SER A 206 0.48 -18.25 -41.79
CA SER A 206 1.19 -18.72 -42.99
C SER A 206 0.37 -19.64 -43.93
N ASP A 207 -0.90 -19.96 -43.64
CA ASP A 207 -1.64 -21.01 -44.37
C ASP A 207 -2.89 -20.53 -45.14
N ASP A 208 -2.98 -19.25 -45.52
CA ASP A 208 -4.09 -18.74 -46.35
C ASP A 208 -3.59 -18.02 -47.61
N GLU A 209 -2.80 -18.75 -48.40
CA GLU A 209 -2.58 -18.44 -49.82
C GLU A 209 -3.22 -19.56 -50.66
N THR A 210 -4.53 -19.76 -50.48
CA THR A 210 -5.34 -20.56 -51.40
C THR A 210 -6.13 -19.63 -52.30
N SER A 211 -5.55 -19.41 -53.48
CA SER A 211 -6.14 -19.08 -54.77
C SER A 211 -7.65 -18.79 -54.77
N ALA A 212 -7.98 -17.55 -55.08
CA ALA A 212 -9.32 -17.14 -55.49
C ALA A 212 -9.84 -18.01 -56.65
N PRO A 213 -11.07 -18.55 -56.57
CA PRO A 213 -11.87 -18.76 -57.76
C PRO A 213 -12.50 -17.42 -58.15
N ASP A 214 -12.08 -16.95 -59.32
CA ASP A 214 -12.76 -15.96 -60.15
C ASP A 214 -14.26 -16.29 -60.21
N GLY A 215 -15.09 -15.38 -59.71
CA GLY A 215 -16.51 -15.55 -59.49
C GLY A 215 -17.25 -14.26 -59.74
N SER A 216 -17.39 -13.93 -61.01
CA SER A 216 -18.33 -12.95 -61.56
C SER A 216 -19.74 -13.20 -61.02
N GLY A 217 -20.24 -12.25 -60.22
CA GLY A 217 -21.60 -12.24 -59.67
C GLY A 217 -22.12 -10.81 -59.63
N GLU A 218 -22.81 -10.48 -60.71
CA GLU A 218 -23.55 -9.26 -61.04
C GLU A 218 -24.76 -9.03 -60.09
N GLU A 219 -25.21 -7.76 -60.02
CA GLU A 219 -26.52 -7.29 -59.50
C GLU A 219 -26.67 -7.25 -57.95
N ASP A 220 -27.22 -6.21 -57.30
CA ASP A 220 -28.10 -5.12 -57.72
C ASP A 220 -28.09 -4.01 -56.63
N GLU A 221 -28.23 -2.75 -57.04
CA GLU A 221 -28.45 -1.60 -56.15
C GLU A 221 -29.90 -1.58 -55.61
N PRO A 222 -30.16 -0.89 -54.49
CA PRO A 222 -31.01 0.27 -54.70
C PRO A 222 -30.59 1.54 -53.95
N ASP A 223 -30.54 2.58 -54.78
CA ASP A 223 -30.69 3.99 -54.53
C ASP A 223 -31.85 4.33 -53.58
N SER A 224 -31.61 5.25 -52.64
CA SER A 224 -32.67 5.95 -51.90
C SER A 224 -32.15 7.29 -51.41
N GLN A 225 -32.31 8.25 -52.32
CA GLN A 225 -32.31 9.68 -52.10
C GLN A 225 -33.38 10.08 -51.08
N SER A 226 -33.02 10.97 -50.14
CA SER A 226 -33.98 11.92 -49.59
C SER A 226 -33.25 13.22 -49.26
N GLU A 227 -33.37 14.15 -50.20
CA GLU A 227 -33.08 15.57 -50.08
C GLU A 227 -34.07 16.24 -49.10
N SER A 228 -33.58 17.20 -48.31
CA SER A 228 -34.38 18.36 -47.92
C SER A 228 -33.45 19.55 -47.69
N GLU A 229 -33.52 20.47 -48.66
CA GLU A 229 -33.03 21.85 -48.68
C GLU A 229 -33.68 22.65 -47.54
N GLU A 230 -32.90 23.40 -46.77
CA GLU A 230 -32.52 24.81 -46.98
C GLU A 230 -33.56 25.81 -46.42
N VAL A 231 -33.18 26.50 -45.34
CA VAL A 231 -33.52 27.92 -45.14
C VAL A 231 -32.34 28.58 -44.40
N GLY A 232 -31.70 29.56 -45.05
CA GLY A 232 -30.65 30.43 -44.50
C GLY A 232 -31.14 31.33 -43.34
N SER A 233 -30.48 32.40 -42.91
CA SER A 233 -29.28 33.15 -43.31
C SER A 233 -28.99 34.12 -42.10
N PRO A 234 -28.26 35.24 -42.21
CA PRO A 234 -26.87 35.42 -41.76
C PRO A 234 -26.70 36.44 -40.62
N ARG A 235 -25.48 36.56 -40.04
CA ARG A 235 -24.71 37.83 -39.90
C ARG A 235 -23.51 37.73 -38.92
N SER A 236 -22.31 37.85 -39.50
CA SER A 236 -21.22 38.79 -39.17
C SER A 236 -20.93 39.12 -37.69
N ALA A 237 -19.69 38.89 -37.24
CA ALA A 237 -18.61 39.89 -37.27
C ALA A 237 -17.43 39.46 -36.37
N ASP A 238 -16.24 39.80 -36.85
CA ASP A 238 -14.96 40.02 -36.19
C ASP A 238 -14.81 39.78 -34.68
N SER A 239 -13.77 39.02 -34.31
CA SER A 239 -12.80 39.51 -33.32
C SER A 239 -11.50 38.69 -33.37
N LYS A 240 -10.45 39.37 -33.82
CA LYS A 240 -9.04 39.02 -33.58
C LYS A 240 -8.77 39.14 -32.08
N GLY A 241 -8.12 38.16 -31.46
CA GLY A 241 -7.82 38.26 -30.03
C GLY A 241 -6.84 37.22 -29.49
N SER A 242 -5.56 37.54 -29.64
CA SER A 242 -4.51 37.28 -28.64
C SER A 242 -4.09 35.82 -28.34
N SER A 243 -3.01 35.44 -29.02
CA SER A 243 -2.01 34.49 -28.55
C SER A 243 -1.41 34.97 -27.22
N VAL A 244 -1.82 34.37 -26.10
CA VAL A 244 -1.08 34.48 -24.84
C VAL A 244 -0.11 33.31 -24.74
N VAL A 245 1.12 33.59 -25.14
CA VAL A 245 2.32 32.88 -24.70
C VAL A 245 2.41 32.98 -23.18
N PHE A 246 2.27 31.85 -22.48
CA PHE A 246 2.60 31.76 -21.06
C PHE A 246 4.11 31.51 -20.95
N SER A 247 4.88 32.59 -21.01
CA SER A 247 6.27 32.62 -20.57
C SER A 247 6.27 32.79 -19.06
N CYS A 248 6.58 31.74 -18.30
CA CYS A 248 6.97 31.89 -16.90
C CYS A 248 8.47 32.14 -16.89
N ASP A 249 8.79 33.43 -17.02
CA ASP A 249 10.12 33.96 -16.86
C ASP A 249 10.56 33.92 -15.39
N GLU A 250 11.86 33.78 -15.27
CA GLU A 250 12.67 33.57 -14.09
C GLU A 250 12.83 34.92 -13.38
N SER A 251 12.21 35.12 -12.22
CA SER A 251 12.50 36.29 -11.38
C SER A 251 13.46 35.90 -10.25
N THR A 252 14.71 36.28 -10.51
CA THR A 252 15.83 36.38 -9.58
C THR A 252 15.41 37.17 -8.34
N TYR A 253 15.33 36.49 -7.20
CA TYR A 253 15.22 37.13 -5.90
C TYR A 253 16.60 37.66 -5.49
N VAL A 254 16.75 38.97 -5.53
CA VAL A 254 17.89 39.70 -4.98
C VAL A 254 17.56 40.04 -3.52
N PRO A 255 18.32 39.57 -2.52
CA PRO A 255 18.17 40.04 -1.15
C PRO A 255 18.78 41.43 -1.03
N GLY A 256 17.97 42.40 -0.64
CA GLY A 256 18.41 43.74 -0.26
C GLY A 256 19.10 43.71 1.09
N GLU A 257 20.38 44.05 1.08
CA GLU A 257 21.14 44.56 2.21
C GLU A 257 20.58 45.95 2.58
N ASP A 258 20.46 46.23 3.89
CA ASP A 258 20.64 47.54 4.55
C ASP A 258 19.85 47.58 5.86
N GLY A 259 20.56 47.72 6.99
CA GLY A 259 19.92 47.91 8.28
C GLY A 259 20.80 47.66 9.49
N ALA A 260 21.96 48.32 9.54
CA ALA A 260 22.79 48.42 10.72
C ALA A 260 22.03 49.05 11.91
N MET A 261 22.08 48.41 13.08
CA MET A 261 22.03 49.09 14.38
C MET A 261 22.86 48.27 15.37
N ALA A 262 23.98 48.86 15.76
CA ALA A 262 24.82 48.43 16.86
C ALA A 262 24.08 48.62 18.20
N MET A 263 24.20 47.65 19.10
CA MET A 263 24.23 47.92 20.54
C MET A 263 25.20 46.97 21.21
N GLU A 264 26.35 47.53 21.52
CA GLU A 264 27.29 47.03 22.52
C GLU A 264 26.60 47.02 23.89
N HIS A 265 26.71 45.91 24.60
CA HIS A 265 26.66 45.95 26.06
C HIS A 265 27.59 44.86 26.62
N GLU A 266 28.87 45.23 26.71
CA GLU A 266 29.78 44.65 27.69
C GLU A 266 29.36 45.14 29.08
N GLN A 267 29.09 44.20 29.99
CA GLN A 267 29.48 44.35 31.38
C GLN A 267 30.04 43.01 31.85
N ASP A 268 31.37 42.98 31.91
CA ASP A 268 32.11 42.21 32.92
C ASP A 268 31.51 42.44 34.30
N LEU A 269 31.53 41.41 35.15
CA LEU A 269 32.10 41.49 36.49
C LEU A 269 32.01 40.12 37.20
N SER A 270 33.16 39.74 37.77
CA SER A 270 33.32 39.16 39.12
C SER A 270 32.87 37.70 39.33
N SER A 271 33.79 36.72 39.42
CA SER A 271 34.58 36.39 40.63
C SER A 271 33.74 35.95 41.84
N CYS A 272 33.80 34.65 42.19
CA CYS A 272 34.41 34.17 43.44
C CYS A 272 34.08 32.68 43.75
N SER A 273 35.16 31.97 44.12
CA SER A 273 35.29 30.92 45.16
C SER A 273 34.52 29.59 45.08
N ASP A 274 35.30 28.53 44.82
CA ASP A 274 35.61 27.45 45.76
C ASP A 274 34.62 27.18 46.89
N ILE A 275 33.96 26.01 46.83
CA ILE A 275 33.45 25.30 48.01
C ILE A 275 33.90 23.84 47.89
N SER A 276 34.85 23.47 48.75
CA SER A 276 35.29 22.11 49.02
C SER A 276 34.29 21.38 49.94
N PRO A 277 34.40 20.04 50.06
CA PRO A 277 33.36 19.18 50.62
C PRO A 277 33.45 19.09 52.15
N GLU A 278 32.30 19.03 52.81
CA GLU A 278 32.22 18.64 54.22
C GLU A 278 31.43 17.35 54.38
N ASP A 279 32.08 16.46 55.12
CA ASP A 279 31.63 15.19 55.66
C ASP A 279 30.32 15.32 56.45
N LYS A 280 29.40 14.37 56.23
CA LYS A 280 28.40 14.00 57.24
C LYS A 280 28.25 12.49 57.28
N ASP A 281 29.03 11.91 58.18
CA ASP A 281 28.69 10.66 58.85
C ASP A 281 27.30 10.81 59.48
N MET A 282 26.39 9.93 59.09
CA MET A 282 25.15 9.72 59.82
C MET A 282 24.98 8.22 60.04
N ASP A 283 25.54 7.77 61.16
CA ASP A 283 25.16 6.54 61.83
C ASP A 283 23.67 6.61 62.15
N SER A 284 22.91 5.61 61.72
CA SER A 284 21.58 5.34 62.23
C SER A 284 21.37 3.84 62.22
N ASP A 285 21.75 3.24 63.34
CA ASP A 285 21.17 2.01 63.85
C ASP A 285 19.64 2.16 63.92
N SER A 286 18.92 1.29 63.24
CA SER A 286 17.56 0.94 63.66
C SER A 286 17.19 -0.46 63.16
N ASP A 287 17.27 -1.39 64.12
CA ASP A 287 16.35 -2.49 64.38
C ASP A 287 15.74 -3.25 63.19
N THR A 288 16.29 -4.46 63.01
CA THR A 288 15.64 -5.56 62.31
C THR A 288 14.52 -6.12 63.20
N LEU A 289 13.26 -5.81 62.87
CA LEU A 289 12.10 -6.53 63.39
C LEU A 289 11.44 -7.32 62.25
N GLU A 290 11.44 -8.63 62.43
CA GLU A 290 10.70 -9.60 61.63
C GLU A 290 9.17 -9.49 61.82
N LEU A 291 8.46 -10.14 60.88
CA LEU A 291 7.07 -10.63 60.88
C LEU A 291 6.06 -9.84 60.02
N PRO A 292 4.92 -10.44 59.61
CA PRO A 292 4.79 -11.54 58.66
C PRO A 292 3.77 -11.20 57.55
N GLY A 293 3.67 -12.09 56.55
CA GLY A 293 3.00 -11.85 55.26
C GLY A 293 1.52 -11.42 55.27
N LYS A 294 1.13 -10.84 54.12
CA LYS A 294 -0.26 -10.68 53.66
C LYS A 294 -0.31 -10.58 52.13
N ASP A 295 -1.33 -11.20 51.57
CA ASP A 295 -1.60 -11.58 50.18
C ASP A 295 -1.76 -10.42 49.18
N PRO A 296 -1.66 -10.70 47.85
CA PRO A 296 -1.69 -9.68 46.81
C PRO A 296 -3.08 -9.12 46.51
N ILE A 297 -3.18 -7.78 46.53
CA ILE A 297 -4.33 -7.01 46.06
C ILE A 297 -4.31 -6.94 44.53
N SER A 298 -5.36 -7.50 43.92
CA SER A 298 -5.68 -7.35 42.50
C SER A 298 -6.07 -5.91 42.17
N VAL A 299 -5.28 -5.21 41.36
CA VAL A 299 -5.61 -3.88 40.83
C VAL A 299 -6.41 -4.02 39.53
N GLN A 300 -7.70 -3.70 39.60
CA GLN A 300 -8.56 -3.52 38.42
C GLN A 300 -8.30 -2.15 37.78
N ILE A 301 -7.74 -2.15 36.57
CA ILE A 301 -7.58 -0.95 35.74
C ILE A 301 -8.90 -0.62 35.05
N ARG A 302 -9.59 0.42 35.54
CA ARG A 302 -10.76 1.05 34.89
C ARG A 302 -10.32 1.83 33.65
N LYS A 303 -10.71 1.35 32.45
CA LYS A 303 -10.64 2.13 31.20
C LYS A 303 -11.69 3.26 31.21
N ARG A 304 -11.22 4.51 31.21
CA ARG A 304 -12.04 5.71 30.95
C ARG A 304 -12.47 5.75 29.47
N ARG A 305 -13.77 5.72 29.23
CA ARG A 305 -14.40 6.03 27.93
C ARG A 305 -14.44 7.54 27.73
N ARG A 306 -13.79 8.02 26.67
CA ARG A 306 -13.88 9.39 26.18
C ARG A 306 -15.11 9.47 25.25
N MET A 307 -16.15 10.16 25.67
CA MET A 307 -17.27 10.54 24.79
C MET A 307 -16.80 11.65 23.85
N LYS A 308 -17.15 11.56 22.57
CA LYS A 308 -17.09 12.70 21.65
C LYS A 308 -18.45 12.81 20.96
N SER A 309 -19.05 13.97 21.17
CA SER A 309 -20.36 14.40 20.70
C SER A 309 -20.40 14.60 19.19
N MET A 310 -21.64 14.52 18.70
CA MET A 310 -22.13 14.86 17.36
C MET A 310 -21.86 16.34 17.04
N ASP A 311 -21.76 16.68 15.75
CA ASP A 311 -22.59 17.71 15.10
C ASP A 311 -22.37 17.74 13.57
N ASP A 312 -23.51 17.78 12.89
CA ASP A 312 -23.94 18.52 11.69
C ASP A 312 -23.37 18.35 10.26
N ASP A 313 -24.33 18.01 9.40
CA ASP A 313 -24.72 18.60 8.10
C ASP A 313 -23.66 18.92 7.03
N LYS A 314 -23.82 18.23 5.87
CA LYS A 314 -23.83 18.96 4.59
C LYS A 314 -24.50 18.21 3.45
N VAL A 315 -25.63 18.80 3.03
CA VAL A 315 -26.28 18.67 1.72
C VAL A 315 -25.27 18.90 0.58
N LYS A 316 -25.27 18.03 -0.45
CA LYS A 316 -24.92 18.43 -1.82
C LYS A 316 -25.53 17.52 -2.88
N ALA A 317 -26.43 18.12 -3.65
CA ALA A 317 -26.98 17.63 -4.90
C ALA A 317 -25.89 17.24 -5.90
N ARG A 318 -26.14 16.18 -6.68
CA ARG A 318 -25.38 15.90 -7.91
C ARG A 318 -26.32 15.60 -9.06
N GLY A 319 -26.16 16.43 -10.09
CA GLY A 319 -26.82 16.35 -11.38
C GLY A 319 -26.34 15.19 -12.25
N ALA A 320 -27.11 15.04 -13.32
CA ALA A 320 -27.05 14.03 -14.36
C ALA A 320 -25.69 13.91 -15.07
N LYS A 321 -25.38 12.70 -15.55
CA LYS A 321 -24.69 12.52 -16.82
C LYS A 321 -25.03 11.17 -17.47
N LYS A 322 -25.37 11.28 -18.76
CA LYS A 322 -25.73 10.26 -19.75
C LYS A 322 -24.51 9.46 -20.25
N GLY A 323 -24.80 8.32 -20.87
CA GLY A 323 -23.96 7.63 -21.87
C GLY A 323 -23.33 6.33 -21.34
N ALA A 324 -23.21 5.23 -22.08
CA ALA A 324 -23.58 4.91 -23.46
C ALA A 324 -23.54 3.37 -23.61
N ALA A 325 -24.24 2.87 -24.62
CA ALA A 325 -24.34 1.45 -25.00
C ALA A 325 -23.03 0.87 -25.55
N LYS A 326 -22.84 -0.45 -25.37
CA LYS A 326 -22.03 -1.38 -26.20
C LYS A 326 -22.40 -2.82 -25.79
N ALA A 327 -23.24 -3.54 -26.53
CA ALA A 327 -23.00 -4.26 -27.78
C ALA A 327 -22.21 -5.58 -27.61
N ALA A 328 -22.99 -6.68 -27.66
CA ALA A 328 -22.74 -8.01 -28.23
C ALA A 328 -21.35 -8.67 -28.13
N SER A 329 -21.27 -9.78 -27.38
CA SER A 329 -20.18 -10.77 -27.48
C SER A 329 -20.65 -12.05 -28.20
N LYS A 330 -20.02 -12.34 -29.34
CA LYS A 330 -20.15 -13.57 -30.13
C LYS A 330 -19.56 -14.78 -29.36
N LYS A 331 -20.33 -15.86 -29.26
CA LYS A 331 -19.91 -17.18 -28.75
C LYS A 331 -18.96 -17.86 -29.75
N LYS A 332 -17.87 -18.45 -29.26
CA LYS A 332 -17.08 -19.49 -29.96
C LYS A 332 -17.32 -20.87 -29.29
N PRO A 333 -17.36 -21.98 -30.05
CA PRO A 333 -17.52 -23.33 -29.51
C PRO A 333 -16.16 -23.90 -29.04
N SER A 334 -16.12 -24.47 -27.83
CA SER A 334 -14.95 -25.18 -27.31
C SER A 334 -15.00 -26.67 -27.65
N LYS A 335 -14.08 -27.12 -28.51
CA LYS A 335 -13.79 -28.53 -28.76
C LYS A 335 -13.12 -29.16 -27.52
N GLY A 336 -13.62 -30.34 -27.14
CA GLY A 336 -13.19 -31.09 -25.98
C GLY A 336 -11.76 -31.61 -26.06
N LYS A 337 -11.04 -31.55 -24.94
CA LYS A 337 -9.82 -32.32 -24.69
C LYS A 337 -9.98 -33.13 -23.41
N LYS A 338 -9.86 -34.45 -23.56
CA LYS A 338 -9.85 -35.50 -22.54
C LYS A 338 -8.82 -35.17 -21.47
N LYS A 339 -9.21 -35.17 -20.18
CA LYS A 339 -8.28 -35.12 -19.05
C LYS A 339 -8.36 -36.43 -18.27
N ALA A 340 -7.21 -37.11 -18.22
CA ALA A 340 -6.93 -38.25 -17.37
C ALA A 340 -7.08 -37.85 -15.90
N SER A 341 -7.85 -38.65 -15.15
CA SER A 341 -8.11 -38.44 -13.72
C SER A 341 -7.07 -39.18 -12.87
N PHE A 342 -6.16 -38.45 -12.25
CA PHE A 342 -5.39 -38.96 -11.11
C PHE A 342 -6.25 -38.88 -9.85
N ARG A 343 -6.69 -40.05 -9.36
CA ARG A 343 -7.29 -40.19 -8.03
C ARG A 343 -6.20 -39.98 -6.96
N ARG A 344 -6.23 -38.85 -6.25
CA ARG A 344 -5.51 -38.69 -4.97
C ARG A 344 -6.41 -39.17 -3.83
N GLY A 345 -5.89 -40.10 -3.03
CA GLY A 345 -6.56 -40.68 -1.86
C GLY A 345 -6.99 -39.61 -0.85
N GLY A 346 -8.28 -39.60 -0.53
CA GLY A 346 -8.85 -38.71 0.47
C GLY A 346 -8.63 -39.24 1.88
N LYS A 347 -7.98 -38.43 2.73
CA LYS A 347 -8.05 -38.59 4.19
C LYS A 347 -9.51 -38.43 4.61
N LYS A 348 -10.07 -39.45 5.28
CA LYS A 348 -11.40 -39.41 5.90
C LYS A 348 -11.45 -38.26 6.90
N GLN A 349 -12.37 -37.32 6.71
CA GLN A 349 -12.69 -36.33 7.73
C GLN A 349 -13.53 -37.00 8.84
N PRO A 350 -13.32 -36.62 10.11
CA PRO A 350 -14.07 -37.17 11.23
C PRO A 350 -15.57 -36.86 11.10
N LYS A 351 -16.42 -37.87 11.34
CA LYS A 351 -17.87 -37.72 11.47
C LYS A 351 -18.14 -36.90 12.74
N VAL A 352 -18.56 -35.65 12.57
CA VAL A 352 -19.07 -34.82 13.67
C VAL A 352 -20.50 -35.26 13.96
N ALA A 353 -20.79 -35.54 15.24
CA ALA A 353 -22.09 -36.00 15.72
C ALA A 353 -23.20 -34.95 15.48
N ASN A 354 -24.41 -35.44 15.18
CA ASN A 354 -25.63 -34.66 14.90
C ASN A 354 -26.17 -33.94 16.15
N GLY A 355 -25.44 -32.96 16.68
CA GLY A 355 -26.00 -31.95 17.58
C GLY A 355 -26.58 -30.80 16.75
N LEU A 356 -27.88 -30.55 16.85
CA LEU A 356 -28.63 -29.45 16.21
C LEU A 356 -28.23 -28.04 16.71
N GLY A 357 -27.00 -27.85 17.20
CA GLY A 357 -26.47 -26.55 17.58
C GLY A 357 -25.98 -25.80 16.34
N CYS A 358 -26.43 -24.56 16.15
CA CYS A 358 -25.77 -23.67 15.21
C CYS A 358 -24.32 -23.45 15.69
N PRO A 359 -23.30 -23.80 14.90
CA PRO A 359 -21.92 -23.60 15.33
C PRO A 359 -21.67 -22.11 15.58
N GLU A 360 -21.22 -21.77 16.78
CA GLU A 360 -20.82 -20.38 17.11
C GLU A 360 -19.52 -19.98 16.43
N GLU A 361 -18.75 -20.97 15.96
CA GLU A 361 -17.48 -20.77 15.29
C GLU A 361 -17.43 -21.51 13.95
N TYR A 362 -16.75 -20.91 12.97
CA TYR A 362 -16.43 -21.57 11.71
C TYR A 362 -14.93 -21.48 11.45
N ARG A 363 -14.24 -22.62 11.55
CA ARG A 363 -12.79 -22.73 11.30
C ARG A 363 -11.95 -21.68 12.07
N GLY A 364 -12.30 -21.45 13.33
CA GLY A 364 -11.62 -20.48 14.20
C GLY A 364 -12.09 -19.03 14.06
N TYR A 365 -13.11 -18.76 13.24
CA TYR A 365 -13.77 -17.45 13.19
C TYR A 365 -15.01 -17.45 14.09
N ASP A 366 -15.11 -16.44 14.96
CA ASP A 366 -16.31 -16.18 15.77
C ASP A 366 -17.46 -15.68 14.87
N LEU A 367 -18.63 -16.33 14.98
CA LEU A 367 -19.84 -16.02 14.22
C LEU A 367 -20.92 -15.32 15.06
N LYS A 368 -20.62 -14.90 16.29
CA LYS A 368 -21.57 -14.20 17.18
C LYS A 368 -22.11 -12.91 16.59
N GLU A 369 -21.28 -12.18 15.85
CA GLU A 369 -21.66 -10.91 15.22
C GLU A 369 -22.53 -11.08 13.96
N LEU A 370 -22.52 -12.28 13.35
CA LEU A 370 -23.25 -12.54 12.11
C LEU A 370 -24.74 -12.81 12.38
N PRO A 371 -25.65 -12.29 11.54
CA PRO A 371 -27.06 -12.67 11.62
C PRO A 371 -27.23 -14.16 11.30
N MET A 372 -28.24 -14.80 11.89
CA MET A 372 -28.46 -16.26 11.73
C MET A 372 -28.58 -16.69 10.26
N SER A 373 -29.22 -15.87 9.42
CA SER A 373 -29.38 -16.13 7.98
C SER A 373 -28.06 -16.08 7.20
N ALA A 374 -27.01 -15.48 7.76
CA ALA A 374 -25.66 -15.46 7.21
C ALA A 374 -24.74 -16.53 7.81
N ARG A 375 -25.22 -17.41 8.70
CA ARG A 375 -24.40 -18.47 9.30
C ARG A 375 -24.22 -19.66 8.34
N PRO A 376 -23.16 -20.48 8.49
CA PRO A 376 -22.93 -21.64 7.64
C PRO A 376 -24.12 -22.61 7.70
N GLN A 377 -24.70 -22.93 6.55
CA GLN A 377 -25.77 -23.92 6.47
C GLN A 377 -25.18 -25.34 6.61
N PRO A 378 -25.63 -26.17 7.57
CA PRO A 378 -25.03 -27.49 7.83
C PRO A 378 -25.19 -28.45 6.65
N ASN A 379 -26.28 -28.29 5.88
CA ASN A 379 -26.59 -29.15 4.74
C ASN A 379 -25.75 -28.81 3.48
N ARG A 380 -24.89 -27.80 3.54
CA ARG A 380 -24.10 -27.34 2.38
C ARG A 380 -22.61 -27.57 2.60
N LYS A 381 -21.94 -28.14 1.60
CA LYS A 381 -20.49 -28.33 1.62
C LYS A 381 -19.79 -27.01 1.32
N HIS A 382 -19.12 -26.45 2.32
CA HIS A 382 -18.33 -25.22 2.20
C HIS A 382 -16.87 -25.54 1.88
N ARG A 383 -16.38 -25.07 0.72
CA ARG A 383 -15.01 -25.33 0.24
C ARG A 383 -13.99 -24.28 0.69
N GLY A 384 -14.44 -23.07 1.02
CA GLY A 384 -13.56 -21.96 1.37
C GLY A 384 -12.96 -22.11 2.77
N LEU A 385 -11.68 -21.75 2.90
CA LEU A 385 -10.98 -21.71 4.19
C LEU A 385 -11.44 -20.51 5.03
N HIS A 386 -11.62 -19.36 4.38
CA HIS A 386 -12.04 -18.10 5.01
C HIS A 386 -13.38 -17.58 4.46
N SER A 387 -14.13 -18.46 3.80
CA SER A 387 -15.43 -18.13 3.23
C SER A 387 -16.33 -19.34 3.09
N TYR A 388 -17.63 -19.09 3.10
CA TYR A 388 -18.67 -20.08 2.83
C TYR A 388 -19.83 -19.43 2.07
N THR A 389 -20.64 -20.24 1.39
CA THR A 389 -21.78 -19.74 0.60
C THR A 389 -23.07 -20.08 1.33
N VAL A 390 -23.93 -19.10 1.53
CA VAL A 390 -25.29 -19.29 2.06
C VAL A 390 -26.31 -19.10 0.95
N SER A 391 -27.39 -19.89 0.98
CA SER A 391 -28.58 -19.67 0.14
C SER A 391 -29.67 -19.03 1.00
N THR A 392 -30.24 -17.93 0.53
CA THR A 392 -31.37 -17.26 1.17
C THR A 392 -32.42 -16.92 0.12
N ALA A 393 -33.65 -16.66 0.55
CA ALA A 393 -34.74 -16.29 -0.32
C ALA A 393 -35.06 -14.81 -0.18
N VAL A 394 -35.26 -14.11 -1.29
CA VAL A 394 -35.62 -12.70 -1.34
C VAL A 394 -36.77 -12.53 -2.33
N ARG A 395 -37.78 -11.74 -1.96
CA ARG A 395 -38.93 -11.42 -2.84
C ARG A 395 -38.52 -10.32 -3.81
N ASP A 396 -38.52 -10.62 -5.11
CA ASP A 396 -38.17 -9.68 -6.17
C ASP A 396 -39.13 -8.49 -6.17
N ALA A 397 -38.59 -7.27 -6.19
CA ALA A 397 -39.38 -6.03 -6.20
C ALA A 397 -40.25 -5.87 -7.46
N LYS A 398 -39.86 -6.44 -8.60
CA LYS A 398 -40.59 -6.30 -9.87
C LYS A 398 -41.62 -7.41 -10.09
N SER A 399 -41.19 -8.66 -9.94
CA SER A 399 -42.06 -9.82 -10.20
C SER A 399 -42.89 -10.25 -8.99
N ASN A 400 -42.56 -9.77 -7.78
CA ASN A 400 -43.14 -10.21 -6.51
C ASN A 400 -42.95 -11.72 -6.21
N GLU A 401 -42.14 -12.41 -7.01
CA GLU A 401 -41.80 -13.82 -6.82
C GLU A 401 -40.67 -13.97 -5.80
N VAL A 402 -40.64 -15.10 -5.09
CA VAL A 402 -39.57 -15.42 -4.15
C VAL A 402 -38.43 -16.08 -4.92
N CYS A 403 -37.29 -15.40 -5.04
CA CYS A 403 -36.13 -15.88 -5.76
C CYS A 403 -35.01 -16.31 -4.80
N GLU A 404 -34.23 -17.31 -5.22
CA GLU A 404 -33.04 -17.77 -4.51
C GLU A 404 -31.85 -16.81 -4.74
N VAL A 405 -31.25 -16.36 -3.63
CA VAL A 405 -30.05 -15.52 -3.60
C VAL A 405 -28.90 -16.31 -3.00
N LEU A 406 -27.75 -16.32 -3.69
CA LEU A 406 -26.52 -16.93 -3.18
C LEU A 406 -25.54 -15.85 -2.75
N VAL A 407 -25.10 -15.92 -1.49
CA VAL A 407 -24.15 -14.97 -0.91
C VAL A 407 -22.94 -15.71 -0.36
N ASP A 408 -21.76 -15.27 -0.77
CA ASP A 408 -20.51 -15.66 -0.12
C ASP A 408 -20.26 -14.76 1.09
N VAL A 409 -20.10 -15.38 2.25
CA VAL A 409 -19.66 -14.71 3.47
C VAL A 409 -18.14 -14.80 3.51
N LEU A 410 -17.46 -13.65 3.43
CA LEU A 410 -15.99 -13.54 3.37
C LEU A 410 -15.46 -13.10 4.74
N LEU A 411 -15.19 -14.06 5.62
CA LEU A 411 -14.84 -13.81 7.03
C LEU A 411 -13.55 -12.98 7.17
N GLN A 412 -12.49 -13.36 6.44
CA GLN A 412 -11.21 -12.64 6.49
C GLN A 412 -11.31 -11.21 5.95
N LYS A 413 -12.15 -10.98 4.94
CA LYS A 413 -12.33 -9.65 4.32
C LYS A 413 -13.43 -8.83 5.01
N LYS A 414 -14.11 -9.40 6.01
CA LYS A 414 -15.27 -8.80 6.66
C LYS A 414 -16.26 -8.23 5.63
N ALA A 415 -16.73 -9.08 4.72
CA ALA A 415 -17.60 -8.67 3.61
C ALA A 415 -18.59 -9.76 3.18
N TYR A 416 -19.67 -9.36 2.53
CA TYR A 416 -20.60 -10.22 1.81
C TYR A 416 -20.45 -10.02 0.30
N TYR A 417 -20.44 -11.11 -0.46
CA TYR A 417 -20.42 -11.06 -1.93
C TYR A 417 -21.65 -11.76 -2.52
N ILE A 418 -22.50 -11.00 -3.20
CA ILE A 418 -23.71 -11.51 -3.84
C ILE A 418 -23.32 -12.18 -5.15
N LYS A 419 -23.40 -13.52 -5.19
CA LYS A 419 -23.07 -14.35 -6.36
C LYS A 419 -24.24 -14.47 -7.34
N LYS A 420 -25.45 -14.67 -6.82
CA LYS A 420 -26.69 -14.88 -7.59
C LYS A 420 -27.79 -14.08 -6.93
N CYS A 421 -28.55 -13.33 -7.71
CA CYS A 421 -29.74 -12.58 -7.29
C CYS A 421 -30.79 -12.59 -8.42
N PRO A 422 -32.05 -12.26 -8.12
CA PRO A 422 -33.05 -11.98 -9.16
C PRO A 422 -32.61 -10.88 -10.14
N PRO A 423 -33.23 -10.80 -11.34
CA PRO A 423 -32.82 -9.87 -12.40
C PRO A 423 -32.97 -8.39 -12.04
N SER A 424 -33.81 -8.06 -11.06
CA SER A 424 -33.93 -6.72 -10.48
C SER A 424 -32.79 -6.37 -9.51
N GLY A 425 -32.12 -7.38 -8.95
CA GLY A 425 -31.05 -7.24 -7.99
C GLY A 425 -29.70 -6.90 -8.63
N LYS A 426 -28.73 -6.51 -7.78
CA LYS A 426 -27.36 -6.22 -8.21
C LYS A 426 -26.35 -7.09 -7.47
N THR A 427 -25.51 -7.79 -8.22
CA THR A 427 -24.37 -8.53 -7.66
C THR A 427 -23.25 -7.59 -7.17
N GLY A 428 -22.36 -8.11 -6.34
CA GLY A 428 -21.19 -7.36 -5.86
C GLY A 428 -20.88 -7.52 -4.38
N ASN A 429 -19.87 -6.77 -3.93
CA ASN A 429 -19.37 -6.79 -2.56
C ASN A 429 -20.04 -5.74 -1.68
N VAL A 430 -20.33 -6.10 -0.43
CA VAL A 430 -20.76 -5.22 0.66
C VAL A 430 -19.82 -5.45 1.86
N SER A 431 -19.04 -4.44 2.23
CA SER A 431 -18.05 -4.53 3.32
C SER A 431 -18.67 -4.17 4.66
N TRP A 432 -18.38 -4.96 5.71
CA TRP A 432 -18.88 -4.73 7.07
C TRP A 432 -18.35 -3.40 7.63
N ASN A 433 -17.06 -3.11 7.40
CA ASN A 433 -16.41 -1.90 7.89
C ASN A 433 -17.01 -0.62 7.28
N LYS A 434 -17.48 -0.68 6.03
CA LYS A 434 -18.07 0.49 5.35
C LYS A 434 -19.49 0.80 5.82
N ILE A 435 -20.24 -0.24 6.21
CA ILE A 435 -21.65 -0.11 6.63
C ILE A 435 -21.77 -0.03 8.17
N GLY A 436 -20.68 -0.28 8.91
CA GLY A 436 -20.58 -0.15 10.36
C GLY A 436 -20.49 -1.49 11.07
N ASN A 437 -21.37 -2.45 10.77
CA ASN A 437 -21.30 -3.80 11.34
C ASN A 437 -21.85 -4.89 10.40
N ALA A 438 -21.61 -6.16 10.75
CA ALA A 438 -22.00 -7.30 9.93
C ALA A 438 -23.53 -7.41 9.75
N LYS A 439 -24.33 -7.12 10.78
CA LYS A 439 -25.80 -7.18 10.69
C LYS A 439 -26.36 -6.15 9.71
N HIS A 440 -25.91 -4.91 9.76
CA HIS A 440 -26.34 -3.85 8.83
C HIS A 440 -25.83 -4.13 7.42
N ALA A 441 -24.57 -4.58 7.28
CA ALA A 441 -24.03 -4.97 5.98
C ALA A 441 -24.81 -6.13 5.35
N TRP A 442 -25.37 -7.04 6.16
CA TRP A 442 -26.22 -8.11 5.68
C TRP A 442 -27.57 -7.58 5.17
N ALA A 443 -28.21 -6.67 5.91
CA ALA A 443 -29.44 -6.01 5.46
C ALA A 443 -29.22 -5.29 4.11
N VAL A 444 -28.16 -4.50 4.00
CA VAL A 444 -27.77 -3.81 2.76
C VAL A 444 -27.49 -4.80 1.62
N ALA A 445 -26.84 -5.94 1.90
CA ALA A 445 -26.62 -6.98 0.90
C ALA A 445 -27.93 -7.60 0.42
N MET A 446 -28.89 -7.82 1.32
CA MET A 446 -30.21 -8.36 0.97
C MET A 446 -31.05 -7.37 0.16
N ASP A 447 -31.05 -6.08 0.53
CA ASP A 447 -31.77 -5.05 -0.22
C ASP A 447 -31.17 -4.84 -1.61
N ARG A 448 -29.84 -4.82 -1.70
CA ARG A 448 -29.14 -4.77 -2.99
C ARG A 448 -29.45 -5.99 -3.86
N ALA A 449 -29.58 -7.18 -3.26
CA ALA A 449 -30.01 -8.38 -3.98
C ALA A 449 -31.50 -8.34 -4.38
N ARG A 450 -32.34 -7.58 -3.68
CA ARG A 450 -33.79 -7.46 -3.90
C ARG A 450 -34.17 -6.51 -5.02
N CYS A 451 -33.58 -5.32 -5.04
CA CYS A 451 -34.03 -4.23 -5.91
C CYS A 451 -32.89 -3.51 -6.63
N GLY A 452 -31.63 -3.90 -6.40
CA GLY A 452 -30.44 -3.35 -7.07
C GLY A 452 -30.03 -1.94 -6.62
N ASN A 453 -30.94 -1.21 -5.97
CA ASN A 453 -30.69 0.07 -5.34
C ASN A 453 -30.17 -0.14 -3.91
N VAL A 454 -29.16 0.63 -3.53
CA VAL A 454 -28.69 0.72 -2.16
C VAL A 454 -29.29 2.00 -1.62
N LEU A 455 -30.21 1.90 -0.66
CA LEU A 455 -30.67 3.04 0.14
C LEU A 455 -29.56 3.49 1.09
#